data_AF-A0A5E4MZD8-F1
#
_entry.id   AF-A0A5E4MZD8-F1
#
_cell.length_a   1.000
_cell.length_b   1.000
_cell.length_c   1.000
_cell.angle_alpha   90.00
_cell.angle_beta   90.00
_cell.angle_gamma   90.00
#
_symmetry.space_group_name_H-M   'P 1'
#
loop_
_entity.id
_entity.type
_entity.pdbx_description
1 polymer ?
#
loop_
_entity_poly.entity_id
_entity_poly.type
_entity_poly.pdbx_seq_one_letter_code
_entity_poly.pdbx_strand_id
1 'polypeptide(L)'
;KISNCNENKGVFSSDGKVIIYCLVCNESVSIEQKCLLDHHSETIQHINALRRNKEKKKQRLITSQHSNRKNLFFEDLCNAFAAVNIPLHKLGNHVLKSFLEKYTGKSIPDERTLRKNYISNIYKNVMDQIISDIGNNYVYITVDEITDPRGFYK
;
A
#
# COMPACT_ATOMS: atom_id res chain seq x y z
N LYS A 1 42.51 31.31 4.98
CA LYS A 1 41.57 32.36 4.48
C LYS A 1 41.71 32.41 2.96
N ILE A 2 40.65 32.78 2.23
CA ILE A 2 40.36 32.51 0.80
C ILE A 2 39.54 31.22 0.66
N SER A 3 38.36 31.19 0.06
CA SER A 3 37.33 32.20 -0.16
C SER A 3 36.10 31.42 -0.62
N ASN A 4 34.96 31.84 -0.11
CA ASN A 4 33.63 31.40 -0.46
C ASN A 4 33.40 31.47 -1.98
N CYS A 5 32.99 30.36 -2.61
CA CYS A 5 32.20 30.38 -3.85
C CYS A 5 31.06 29.38 -3.71
N ASN A 6 29.93 29.90 -3.26
CA ASN A 6 28.61 29.28 -3.32
C ASN A 6 28.07 29.44 -4.74
N GLU A 7 28.09 28.41 -5.60
CA GLU A 7 27.19 28.36 -6.77
C GLU A 7 26.65 26.96 -7.15
N ASN A 8 26.90 25.89 -6.39
CA ASN A 8 26.24 24.58 -6.63
C ASN A 8 25.76 23.92 -5.33
N LYS A 9 24.88 24.62 -4.60
CA LYS A 9 24.17 24.06 -3.43
C LYS A 9 23.08 23.08 -3.88
N GLY A 10 23.45 21.83 -4.08
CA GLY A 10 22.46 20.75 -4.26
C GLY A 10 23.00 19.39 -4.72
N VAL A 11 24.27 19.31 -5.14
CA VAL A 11 24.80 18.09 -5.80
C VAL A 11 25.69 17.25 -4.88
N PHE A 12 26.19 17.84 -3.79
CA PHE A 12 27.29 17.28 -3.00
C PHE A 12 27.05 17.48 -1.49
N SER A 13 27.20 16.41 -0.71
CA SER A 13 27.22 16.43 0.77
C SER A 13 28.61 16.06 1.29
N SER A 14 29.09 16.71 2.34
CA SER A 14 30.41 16.49 2.95
C SER A 14 30.31 16.11 4.43
N ASP A 15 30.96 15.02 4.84
CA ASP A 15 31.03 14.57 6.26
C ASP A 15 32.45 14.73 6.85
N GLY A 16 33.02 15.94 6.69
CA GLY A 16 34.23 16.36 7.42
C GLY A 16 35.57 15.68 7.08
N LYS A 17 35.60 14.67 6.20
CA LYS A 17 36.82 14.11 5.60
C LYS A 17 36.68 14.02 4.09
N VAL A 18 37.64 14.64 3.40
CA VAL A 18 38.00 14.78 1.97
C VAL A 18 37.46 13.73 0.96
N ILE A 19 36.16 13.46 0.98
CA ILE A 19 35.46 12.64 -0.01
C ILE A 19 34.09 13.30 -0.18
N ILE A 20 33.79 13.75 -1.39
CA ILE A 20 32.48 14.30 -1.71
C ILE A 20 31.66 13.22 -2.42
N TYR A 21 30.46 12.99 -1.90
CA TYR A 21 29.53 12.04 -2.50
C TYR A 21 28.67 12.74 -3.55
N CYS A 22 28.66 12.20 -4.77
CA CYS A 22 27.77 12.66 -5.82
C CYS A 22 26.41 11.97 -5.67
N LEU A 23 25.36 12.72 -5.32
CA LEU A 23 24.00 12.18 -5.16
C LEU A 23 23.37 11.72 -6.49
N VAL A 24 23.96 12.13 -7.62
CA VAL A 24 23.50 11.76 -8.96
C VAL A 24 24.11 10.43 -9.40
N CYS A 25 25.40 10.23 -9.13
CA CYS A 25 26.14 9.01 -9.50
C CYS A 25 26.12 7.95 -8.40
N ASN A 26 25.77 8.32 -7.17
CA ASN A 26 25.84 7.48 -5.97
C ASN A 26 27.26 6.91 -5.74
N GLU A 27 28.27 7.71 -6.09
CA GLU A 27 29.69 7.37 -6.01
C GLU A 27 30.46 8.44 -5.23
N SER A 28 31.50 7.99 -4.54
CA SER A 28 32.43 8.83 -3.80
C SER A 28 33.49 9.39 -4.75
N VAL A 29 33.63 10.72 -4.79
CA VAL A 29 34.68 11.42 -5.51
C VAL A 29 35.74 11.88 -4.50
N SER A 30 36.96 11.38 -4.64
CA SER A 30 38.11 11.84 -3.85
C SER A 30 38.51 13.24 -4.30
N ILE A 31 38.67 14.17 -3.36
CA ILE A 31 39.08 15.54 -3.67
C ILE A 31 40.52 15.75 -3.24
N GLU A 32 41.46 15.52 -4.15
CA GLU A 32 42.80 16.06 -3.96
C GLU A 32 42.86 17.52 -4.47
N GLN A 33 42.07 17.87 -5.50
CA GLN A 33 41.95 19.23 -6.06
C GLN A 33 40.56 19.49 -6.66
N LYS A 34 40.13 20.77 -6.66
CA LYS A 34 38.82 21.24 -7.17
C LYS A 34 38.54 20.83 -8.62
N CYS A 35 39.58 20.73 -9.45
CA CYS A 35 39.48 20.32 -10.85
C CYS A 35 38.87 18.93 -11.06
N LEU A 36 38.98 18.03 -10.08
CA LEU A 36 38.41 16.69 -10.15
C LEU A 36 36.87 16.71 -10.05
N LEU A 37 36.31 17.70 -9.35
CA LEU A 37 34.86 17.88 -9.27
C LEU A 37 34.29 18.42 -10.57
N ASP A 38 34.97 19.41 -11.15
CA ASP A 38 34.57 20.00 -12.42
C ASP A 38 34.60 18.92 -13.52
N HIS A 39 35.67 18.13 -13.59
CA HIS A 39 35.77 17.00 -14.52
C HIS A 39 34.73 15.90 -14.28
N HIS A 40 34.44 15.56 -13.03
CA HIS A 40 33.38 14.59 -12.71
C HIS A 40 32.02 15.05 -13.25
N SER A 41 31.69 16.33 -13.08
CA SER A 41 30.41 16.89 -13.55
C SER A 41 30.26 16.88 -15.08
N GLU A 42 31.38 16.91 -15.80
CA GLU A 42 31.46 16.84 -17.26
C GLU A 42 31.56 15.41 -17.79
N THR A 43 31.78 14.42 -16.93
CA THR A 43 31.95 13.02 -17.35
C THR A 43 30.65 12.48 -17.94
N ILE A 44 30.76 11.70 -19.02
CA ILE A 44 29.63 11.06 -19.71
C ILE A 44 28.75 10.25 -18.75
N GLN A 45 29.35 9.62 -17.73
CA GLN A 45 28.63 8.91 -16.67
C GLN A 45 27.69 9.84 -15.88
N HIS A 46 28.18 11.01 -15.45
CA HIS A 46 27.39 12.00 -14.72
C HIS A 46 26.27 12.58 -15.58
N ILE A 47 26.57 12.93 -16.84
CA ILE A 47 25.59 13.46 -17.80
C ILE A 47 24.47 12.43 -18.06
N ASN A 48 24.83 11.16 -18.23
CA ASN A 48 23.85 10.08 -18.43
C ASN A 48 23.02 9.82 -17.17
N ALA A 49 23.63 9.88 -15.97
CA ALA A 49 22.90 9.75 -14.70
C ALA A 49 21.93 10.91 -14.46
N LEU A 50 22.31 12.15 -14.81
CA LEU A 50 21.42 13.32 -14.79
C LEU A 50 20.22 13.14 -15.74
N ARG A 51 20.45 12.64 -16.96
CA ARG A 51 19.37 12.34 -17.93
C ARG A 51 18.39 11.30 -17.39
N ARG A 52 18.90 10.19 -16.80
CA ARG A 52 18.06 9.16 -16.17
C ARG A 52 17.21 9.71 -15.01
N ASN A 53 17.73 10.65 -14.23
CA ASN A 53 16.99 11.25 -13.12
C ASN A 53 15.89 12.21 -13.59
N LYS A 54 16.08 12.91 -14.71
CA LYS A 54 15.04 13.77 -15.32
C LYS A 54 13.90 12.97 -15.95
N GLU A 55 14.18 11.79 -16.50
CA GLU A 55 13.17 10.93 -17.13
C GLU A 55 12.36 10.10 -16.12
N LYS A 56 12.85 9.90 -14.89
CA LYS A 56 12.07 9.31 -13.80
C LYS A 56 10.99 10.28 -13.30
N LYS A 57 9.94 10.48 -14.11
CA LYS A 57 8.62 10.91 -13.63
C LYS A 57 8.18 9.93 -12.54
N LYS A 58 8.37 10.32 -11.28
CA LYS A 58 7.74 9.83 -10.05
C LYS A 58 7.08 8.45 -10.16
N GLN A 59 7.84 7.38 -10.33
CA GLN A 59 7.43 6.11 -9.74
C GLN A 59 7.92 6.15 -8.29
N ARG A 60 7.08 6.73 -7.44
CA ARG A 60 7.21 6.51 -6.00
C ARG A 60 6.97 5.02 -5.80
N LEU A 61 7.99 4.31 -5.35
CA LEU A 61 7.80 3.02 -4.71
C LEU A 61 6.72 3.23 -3.64
N ILE A 62 5.57 2.59 -3.79
CA ILE A 62 4.57 2.57 -2.73
C ILE A 62 5.20 1.76 -1.60
N THR A 63 5.93 2.42 -0.71
CA THR A 63 6.11 1.91 0.64
C THR A 63 4.70 1.94 1.21
N SER A 64 4.05 0.78 1.16
CA SER A 64 2.83 0.52 1.89
C SER A 64 3.15 0.66 3.37
N GLN A 65 3.22 1.90 3.85
CA GLN A 65 2.94 2.24 5.23
C GLN A 65 1.43 2.00 5.40
N HIS A 66 1.04 0.72 5.44
CA HIS A 66 -0.21 0.31 6.05
C HIS A 66 -0.09 0.69 7.51
N SER A 67 -0.41 1.95 7.81
CA SER A 67 -0.99 2.26 9.10
C SER A 67 -2.14 1.26 9.25
N ASN A 68 -2.01 0.36 10.21
CA ASN A 68 -2.83 -0.82 10.42
C ASN A 68 -4.25 -0.47 10.93
N ARG A 69 -4.75 0.72 10.55
CA ARG A 69 -6.09 1.20 10.86
C ARG A 69 -6.98 0.75 9.71
N LYS A 70 -7.64 -0.40 9.90
CA LYS A 70 -8.74 -0.83 9.05
C LYS A 70 -9.72 0.33 8.90
N ASN A 71 -10.19 0.56 7.68
CA ASN A 71 -11.09 1.67 7.41
C ASN A 71 -12.48 1.31 7.90
N LEU A 72 -12.94 1.97 8.97
CA LEU A 72 -14.24 1.74 9.61
C LEU A 72 -15.39 1.71 8.59
N PHE A 73 -15.36 2.61 7.61
CA PHE A 73 -16.39 2.64 6.56
C PHE A 73 -16.50 1.33 5.77
N PHE A 74 -15.37 0.70 5.42
CA PHE A 74 -15.39 -0.55 4.65
C PHE A 74 -15.80 -1.74 5.53
N GLU A 75 -15.53 -1.68 6.83
CA GLU A 75 -16.04 -2.65 7.80
C GLU A 75 -17.57 -2.53 7.92
N ASP A 76 -18.09 -1.32 8.13
CA ASP A 76 -19.53 -1.05 8.20
C ASP A 76 -20.25 -1.43 6.90
N LEU A 77 -19.66 -1.12 5.74
CA LEU A 77 -20.20 -1.52 4.44
C LEU A 77 -20.29 -3.05 4.31
N CYS A 78 -19.24 -3.76 4.68
CA CYS A 78 -19.25 -5.23 4.62
C CYS A 78 -20.25 -5.83 5.62
N ASN A 79 -20.36 -5.26 6.82
CA ASN A 79 -21.34 -5.65 7.82
C ASN A 79 -22.77 -5.47 7.30
N ALA A 80 -23.09 -4.31 6.72
CA ALA A 80 -24.40 -4.03 6.17
C ALA A 80 -24.76 -5.05 5.07
N PHE A 81 -23.85 -5.32 4.13
CA PHE A 81 -24.07 -6.31 3.08
C PHE A 81 -24.30 -7.72 3.63
N ALA A 82 -23.49 -8.13 4.61
CA ALA A 82 -23.62 -9.44 5.25
C ALA A 82 -24.96 -9.57 6.02
N ALA A 83 -25.37 -8.53 6.75
CA ALA A 83 -26.58 -8.53 7.57
C ALA A 83 -27.86 -8.75 6.75
N VAL A 84 -27.91 -8.26 5.51
CA VAL A 84 -29.04 -8.46 4.59
C VAL A 84 -28.77 -9.54 3.53
N ASN A 85 -27.76 -10.38 3.74
CA ASN A 85 -27.37 -11.48 2.84
C ASN A 85 -27.15 -11.04 1.38
N ILE A 86 -26.58 -9.84 1.18
CA ILE A 86 -26.22 -9.33 -0.14
C ILE A 86 -24.77 -9.75 -0.46
N PRO A 87 -24.53 -10.50 -1.55
CA PRO A 87 -23.18 -10.88 -1.94
C PRO A 87 -22.29 -9.68 -2.28
N LEU A 88 -21.06 -9.66 -1.76
CA LEU A 88 -20.09 -8.59 -2.01
C LEU A 88 -19.74 -8.38 -3.49
N HIS A 89 -19.82 -9.43 -4.33
CA HIS A 89 -19.58 -9.29 -5.77
C HIS A 89 -20.50 -8.26 -6.44
N LYS A 90 -21.66 -7.96 -5.84
CA LYS A 90 -22.59 -6.93 -6.33
C LYS A 90 -21.96 -5.53 -6.31
N LEU A 91 -20.99 -5.26 -5.43
CA LEU A 91 -20.20 -4.02 -5.44
C LEU A 91 -19.33 -3.87 -6.70
N GLY A 92 -19.11 -4.95 -7.44
CA GLY A 92 -18.46 -4.91 -8.76
C GLY A 92 -19.33 -4.29 -9.86
N ASN A 93 -20.63 -4.09 -9.61
CA ASN A 93 -21.50 -3.39 -10.55
C ASN A 93 -21.11 -1.90 -10.65
N HIS A 94 -20.82 -1.43 -11.87
CA HIS A 94 -20.33 -0.06 -12.08
C HIS A 94 -21.30 1.02 -11.61
N VAL A 95 -22.63 0.83 -11.75
CA VAL A 95 -23.64 1.81 -11.33
C VAL A 95 -23.65 1.93 -9.80
N LEU A 96 -23.70 0.80 -9.10
CA LEU A 96 -23.65 0.78 -7.64
C LEU A 96 -22.33 1.36 -7.12
N LYS A 97 -21.22 0.96 -7.76
CA LYS A 97 -19.90 1.47 -7.42
C LYS A 97 -19.82 2.98 -7.58
N SER A 98 -20.16 3.52 -8.75
CA SER A 98 -20.15 4.96 -9.01
C SER A 98 -21.09 5.73 -8.08
N PHE A 99 -22.25 5.17 -7.73
CA PHE A 99 -23.15 5.74 -6.74
C PHE A 99 -22.46 5.89 -5.37
N LEU A 100 -21.88 4.80 -4.86
CA LEU A 100 -21.19 4.81 -3.56
C LEU A 100 -19.99 5.75 -3.57
N GLU A 101 -19.17 5.71 -4.63
CA GLU A 101 -17.99 6.59 -4.75
C GLU A 101 -18.40 8.07 -4.78
N LYS A 102 -19.49 8.41 -5.49
CA LYS A 102 -20.02 9.77 -5.57
C LYS A 102 -20.43 10.33 -4.21
N TYR A 103 -21.17 9.55 -3.42
CA TYR A 103 -21.73 10.05 -2.15
C TYR A 103 -20.80 9.88 -0.96
N THR A 104 -19.82 8.98 -1.03
CA THR A 104 -18.86 8.73 0.07
C THR A 104 -17.52 9.40 -0.14
N GLY A 105 -17.17 9.79 -1.38
CA GLY A 105 -15.86 10.32 -1.73
C GLY A 105 -14.72 9.29 -1.59
N LYS A 106 -15.05 8.01 -1.38
CA LYS A 106 -14.08 6.92 -1.24
C LYS A 106 -14.16 6.01 -2.44
N SER A 107 -13.00 5.62 -3.00
CA SER A 107 -12.98 4.59 -4.04
C SER A 107 -13.31 3.24 -3.44
N ILE A 108 -14.28 2.53 -4.03
CA ILE A 108 -14.72 1.23 -3.54
C ILE A 108 -13.76 0.14 -4.04
N PRO A 109 -13.09 -0.61 -3.13
CA PRO A 109 -12.21 -1.71 -3.52
C PRO A 109 -12.97 -2.85 -4.20
N ASP A 110 -12.25 -3.72 -4.88
CA ASP A 110 -12.82 -4.94 -5.43
C ASP A 110 -13.24 -5.93 -4.33
N GLU A 111 -14.12 -6.86 -4.69
CA GLU A 111 -14.63 -7.89 -3.79
C GLU A 111 -13.52 -8.68 -3.08
N ARG A 112 -12.43 -9.06 -3.77
CA ARG A 112 -11.36 -9.88 -3.18
C ARG A 112 -10.65 -9.09 -2.09
N THR A 113 -10.41 -7.80 -2.34
CA THR A 113 -9.84 -6.89 -1.34
C THR A 113 -10.75 -6.75 -0.13
N LEU A 114 -12.06 -6.57 -0.33
CA LEU A 114 -13.01 -6.47 0.78
C LEU A 114 -13.07 -7.78 1.60
N ARG A 115 -13.17 -8.92 0.91
CA ARG A 115 -13.23 -10.25 1.53
C ARG A 115 -11.98 -10.55 2.37
N LYS A 116 -10.79 -10.26 1.84
CA LYS A 116 -9.52 -10.54 2.53
C LYS A 116 -9.33 -9.67 3.78
N ASN A 117 -9.75 -8.41 3.73
CA ASN A 117 -9.41 -7.44 4.79
C ASN A 117 -10.48 -7.31 5.89
N TYR A 118 -11.75 -7.51 5.56
CA TYR A 118 -12.87 -7.20 6.46
C TYR A 118 -13.69 -8.43 6.87
N ILE A 119 -14.03 -9.32 5.93
CA ILE A 119 -14.96 -10.44 6.20
C ILE A 119 -14.47 -11.40 7.28
N SER A 120 -13.17 -11.73 7.30
CA SER A 120 -12.63 -12.61 8.36
C SER A 120 -12.78 -12.04 9.76
N ASN A 121 -12.78 -10.71 9.91
CA ASN A 121 -12.96 -10.06 11.21
C ASN A 121 -14.43 -10.08 11.63
N ILE A 122 -15.31 -9.77 10.68
CA ILE A 122 -16.77 -9.77 10.87
C ILE A 122 -17.24 -11.15 11.30
N TYR A 123 -16.79 -12.20 10.61
CA TYR A 123 -17.11 -13.59 10.97
C TYR A 123 -16.70 -13.91 12.41
N LYS A 124 -15.47 -13.56 12.81
CA LYS A 124 -14.99 -13.82 14.17
C LYS A 124 -15.85 -13.10 15.21
N ASN A 125 -16.14 -11.81 15.01
CA ASN A 125 -16.99 -11.06 15.92
C ASN A 125 -18.39 -11.69 16.07
N VAL A 126 -19.00 -12.13 14.98
CA VAL A 126 -20.32 -12.79 15.02
C VAL A 126 -20.23 -14.14 15.75
N MET A 127 -19.18 -14.93 15.48
CA MET A 127 -18.98 -16.20 16.20
C MET A 127 -18.76 -15.98 17.69
N ASP A 128 -17.97 -14.98 18.08
CA ASP A 128 -17.71 -14.64 19.47
C ASP A 128 -19.00 -14.19 20.17
N GLN A 129 -19.87 -13.43 19.47
CA GLN A 129 -21.21 -13.08 19.97
C GLN A 129 -22.07 -14.33 20.18
N ILE A 130 -22.16 -15.22 19.19
CA ILE A 130 -22.93 -16.47 19.31
C ILE A 130 -22.41 -17.32 20.47
N ILE A 131 -21.08 -17.46 20.62
CA ILE A 131 -20.47 -18.22 21.72
C ILE A 131 -20.79 -17.56 23.07
N SER A 132 -20.73 -16.23 23.15
CA SER A 132 -21.08 -15.47 24.35
C SER A 132 -22.57 -15.64 24.71
N ASP A 133 -23.46 -15.61 23.72
CA ASP A 133 -24.90 -15.75 23.90
C ASP A 133 -25.28 -17.17 24.35
N ILE A 134 -24.57 -18.19 23.84
CA ILE A 134 -24.71 -19.57 24.32
C ILE A 134 -24.15 -19.72 25.74
N GLY A 135 -23.04 -19.06 26.07
CA GLY A 135 -22.42 -19.11 27.39
C GLY A 135 -22.06 -20.55 27.81
N ASN A 136 -22.47 -20.95 29.02
CA ASN A 136 -22.19 -22.28 29.57
C ASN A 136 -23.39 -23.25 29.44
N ASN A 137 -24.24 -23.04 28.43
CA ASN A 137 -25.42 -23.86 28.20
C ASN A 137 -25.10 -25.13 27.40
N TYR A 138 -25.95 -26.16 27.54
CA TYR A 138 -25.83 -27.38 26.74
C TYR A 138 -26.23 -27.13 25.29
N VAL A 139 -25.40 -27.58 24.35
CA VAL A 139 -25.66 -27.50 22.91
C VAL A 139 -26.01 -28.89 22.39
N TYR A 140 -27.11 -29.00 21.67
CA TYR A 140 -27.49 -30.21 20.94
C TYR A 140 -27.21 -30.00 19.46
N ILE A 141 -26.50 -30.94 18.84
CA ILE A 141 -26.11 -30.88 17.43
C ILE A 141 -26.82 -32.00 16.68
N THR A 142 -27.68 -31.62 15.73
CA THR A 142 -28.27 -32.54 14.76
C THR A 142 -27.54 -32.41 13.44
N VAL A 143 -27.19 -33.55 12.83
CA VAL A 143 -26.59 -33.60 11.51
C VAL A 143 -27.68 -34.08 10.54
N ASP A 144 -27.99 -33.25 9.54
CA ASP A 144 -28.89 -33.61 8.45
C ASP A 144 -28.07 -33.90 7.19
N GLU A 145 -28.27 -35.08 6.60
CA GLU A 145 -27.62 -35.48 5.35
C GLU A 145 -28.54 -35.10 4.17
N ILE A 146 -28.52 -33.82 3.80
CA ILE A 146 -29.21 -33.36 2.60
C ILE A 146 -28.36 -33.70 1.37
N THR A 147 -28.83 -34.70 0.61
CA THR A 147 -28.25 -35.02 -0.70
C THR A 147 -28.67 -33.94 -1.71
N ASP A 148 -27.73 -33.38 -2.48
CA ASP A 148 -28.05 -32.56 -3.66
C ASP A 148 -29.01 -33.38 -4.54
N PRO A 149 -30.12 -32.83 -5.08
CA PRO A 149 -30.95 -33.52 -6.06
C PRO A 149 -30.17 -34.11 -7.25
N ARG A 150 -28.91 -33.70 -7.47
CA ARG A 150 -27.99 -34.26 -8.47
C ARG A 150 -27.10 -35.42 -7.98
N GLY A 151 -27.19 -35.82 -6.71
CA GLY A 151 -26.49 -36.99 -6.16
C GLY A 151 -24.97 -36.89 -6.06
N PHE A 152 -24.39 -35.69 -6.22
CA PHE A 152 -22.95 -35.51 -6.07
C PHE A 152 -22.61 -35.25 -4.60
N TYR A 153 -21.96 -36.23 -3.98
CA TYR A 153 -21.18 -36.01 -2.76
C TYR A 153 -20.02 -35.07 -3.12
N LYS A 154 -19.94 -33.92 -2.46
CA LYS A 154 -18.80 -33.00 -2.58
C LYS A 154 -17.59 -33.54 -1.83
#